data_AF-A0A927V6W8-F1
#
_entry.id   AF-A0A927V6W8-F1
#
_cell.length_a   1.000
_cell.length_b   1.000
_cell.length_c   1.000
_cell.angle_alpha   90.00
_cell.angle_beta   90.00
_cell.angle_gamma   90.00
#
_symmetry.space_group_name_H-M   'P 1'
#
loop_
_entity.id
_entity.type
_entity.pdbx_description
1 polymer ?
#
loop_
_entity_poly.entity_id
_entity_poly.type
_entity_poly.pdbx_seq_one_letter_code
_entity_poly.pdbx_strand_id
1 'polypeptide(L)'
;MADNYKVEEEIILVIEDCNKAIEGMSDLSEINDVISGLLKSDLWKGKSKEKCECIQTAIVTYMMSIETLMNDLKCALSVLLANAYDFESNSEKVKLINTI
;
A
#
# COMPACT_ATOMS: atom_id res chain seq x y z
N MET A 1 -3.10 4.21 -30.44
CA MET A 1 -1.70 4.14 -29.94
C MET A 1 -1.40 5.20 -28.89
N ALA A 2 -1.87 6.45 -28.98
CA ALA A 2 -1.59 7.48 -27.97
C ALA A 2 -2.29 7.27 -26.60
N ASP A 3 -3.50 6.70 -26.57
CA ASP A 3 -4.25 6.54 -25.32
C ASP A 3 -3.74 5.42 -24.40
N ASN A 4 -3.03 4.42 -24.92
CA ASN A 4 -2.51 3.29 -24.13
C ASN A 4 -1.26 3.64 -23.33
N TYR A 5 -0.35 4.43 -23.89
CA TYR A 5 0.83 4.95 -23.17
C TYR A 5 0.41 5.71 -21.91
N LYS A 6 -0.72 6.42 -21.99
CA LYS A 6 -1.27 7.17 -20.86
C LYS A 6 -1.75 6.26 -19.72
N VAL A 7 -2.34 5.10 -20.03
CA VAL A 7 -2.83 4.15 -19.02
C VAL A 7 -1.66 3.43 -18.32
N GLU A 8 -0.63 3.04 -19.07
CA GLU A 8 0.57 2.43 -18.48
C GLU A 8 1.31 3.42 -17.56
N GLU A 9 1.47 4.67 -17.99
CA GLU A 9 2.05 5.74 -17.18
C GLU A 9 1.24 5.99 -15.91
N GLU A 10 -0.10 6.03 -16.00
CA GLU A 10 -0.98 6.18 -14.84
C GLU A 10 -0.84 5.01 -13.84
N ILE A 11 -0.76 3.77 -14.33
CA ILE A 11 -0.56 2.58 -13.47
C ILE A 11 0.78 2.65 -12.73
N ILE A 12 1.85 3.06 -13.42
CA ILE A 12 3.18 3.22 -12.83
C ILE A 12 3.14 4.28 -11.71
N LEU A 13 2.51 5.43 -11.96
CA LEU A 13 2.37 6.49 -10.96
C LEU A 13 1.62 6.01 -9.71
N VAL A 14 0.55 5.22 -9.88
CA VAL A 14 -0.18 4.68 -8.73
C VAL A 14 0.66 3.65 -7.95
N ILE A 15 1.48 2.84 -8.62
CA ILE A 15 2.45 1.96 -7.95
C ILE A 15 3.46 2.76 -7.13
N GLU A 16 3.97 3.86 -7.68
CA GLU A 16 4.88 4.77 -6.95
C GLU A 16 4.21 5.39 -5.73
N ASP A 17 2.94 5.81 -5.85
CA ASP A 17 2.18 6.37 -4.73
C ASP A 17 1.88 5.32 -3.65
N CYS A 18 1.67 4.05 -4.03
CA CYS A 18 1.60 2.95 -3.05
C CYS A 18 2.92 2.80 -2.28
N ASN A 19 4.07 2.90 -2.95
CA ASN A 19 5.38 2.83 -2.29
C ASN A 19 5.59 4.02 -1.35
N LYS A 20 5.26 5.25 -1.79
CA LYS A 20 5.33 6.44 -0.93
C LYS A 20 4.44 6.33 0.31
N ALA A 21 3.24 5.75 0.16
CA ALA A 21 2.35 5.52 1.29
C ALA A 21 2.94 4.53 2.30
N ILE A 22 3.65 3.49 1.83
CA ILE A 22 4.40 2.57 2.68
C ILE A 22 5.58 3.26 3.36
N GLU A 23 6.39 4.00 2.60
CA GLU A 23 7.54 4.76 3.12
C GLU A 23 7.14 5.80 4.16
N GLY A 24 6.00 6.48 3.93
CA GLY A 24 5.44 7.47 4.85
C GLY A 24 4.97 6.90 6.19
N MET A 25 5.00 5.58 6.39
CA MET A 25 4.75 4.94 7.69
C MET A 25 5.97 4.94 8.62
N SER A 26 7.11 5.52 8.22
CA SER A 26 8.30 5.70 9.06
C SER A 26 7.97 6.37 10.40
N ASP A 27 7.17 7.43 10.38
CA ASP A 27 6.83 8.21 11.57
C ASP A 27 6.03 7.37 12.58
N LEU A 28 5.15 6.49 12.10
CA LEU A 28 4.41 5.55 12.95
C LEU A 28 5.33 4.49 13.55
N SER A 29 6.34 4.03 12.79
CA SER A 29 7.37 3.11 13.30
C SER A 29 8.17 3.76 14.42
N GLU A 30 8.60 5.02 14.24
CA GLU A 30 9.35 5.76 15.26
C GLU A 30 8.52 5.96 16.54
N ILE A 31 7.25 6.33 16.41
CA ILE A 31 6.34 6.44 17.56
C ILE A 31 6.18 5.09 18.26
N ASN A 32 6.02 4.00 17.50
CA ASN A 32 5.93 2.65 18.05
C ASN A 32 7.19 2.27 18.84
N ASP A 33 8.38 2.62 18.35
CA ASP A 33 9.65 2.36 19.03
C ASP A 33 9.76 3.16 20.34
N VAL A 34 9.36 4.44 20.32
CA VAL A 34 9.31 5.27 21.54
C VAL A 34 8.36 4.65 22.57
N ILE A 35 7.14 4.28 22.17
CA ILE A 35 6.17 3.65 23.08
C ILE A 35 6.71 2.30 23.60
N SER A 36 7.34 1.50 22.75
CA SER A 36 7.96 0.24 23.13
C SER A 36 9.06 0.44 24.19
N GLY A 37 9.89 1.48 24.04
CA GLY A 37 10.91 1.84 25.01
C GLY A 37 10.30 2.28 26.35
N LEU A 38 9.24 3.09 26.30
CA LEU A 38 8.52 3.53 27.49
C LEU A 38 7.87 2.36 28.24
N LEU A 39 7.24 1.41 27.53
CA LEU A 39 6.57 0.25 28.14
C LEU A 39 7.54 -0.76 28.78
N LYS A 40 8.81 -0.78 28.35
CA LYS A 40 9.88 -1.57 28.98
C LYS A 40 10.39 -0.94 30.28
N SER A 41 10.06 0.32 30.56
CA SER A 41 10.43 0.99 31.81
C SER A 41 9.48 0.61 32.94
N ASP A 42 10.04 0.40 34.14
CA ASP A 42 9.27 0.16 35.37
C ASP A 42 8.46 1.37 35.85
N LEU A 43 8.59 2.52 35.18
CA LEU A 43 7.89 3.78 35.51
C LEU A 43 6.42 3.76 35.10
N TRP A 44 6.03 2.93 34.13
CA TRP A 44 4.66 2.86 33.63
C TRP A 44 3.89 1.74 34.33
N LYS A 45 2.86 2.10 35.09
CA LYS A 45 2.03 1.13 35.84
C LYS A 45 0.54 1.46 35.75
N GLY A 46 -0.30 0.45 35.97
CA GLY A 46 -1.74 0.58 36.00
C GLY A 46 -2.33 1.09 34.69
N LYS A 47 -3.42 1.86 34.78
CA LYS A 47 -4.21 2.33 33.62
C LYS A 47 -3.42 3.10 32.57
N SER A 48 -2.36 3.81 32.95
CA SER A 48 -1.53 4.54 31.98
C SER A 48 -0.74 3.58 31.09
N LYS A 49 -0.23 2.49 31.66
CA LYS A 49 0.46 1.43 30.91
C LYS A 49 -0.50 0.74 29.94
N GLU A 50 -1.67 0.35 30.42
CA GLU A 50 -2.73 -0.28 29.60
C GLU A 50 -3.10 0.59 28.38
N LYS A 51 -3.24 1.91 28.57
CA LYS A 51 -3.52 2.84 27.46
C LYS A 51 -2.38 2.89 26.45
N CYS A 52 -1.13 2.90 26.91
CA CYS A 52 0.03 2.88 26.02
C CYS A 52 0.12 1.56 25.24
N GLU A 53 -0.17 0.41 25.86
CA GLU A 53 -0.25 -0.90 25.20
C GLU A 53 -1.36 -0.92 24.14
N CYS A 54 -2.53 -0.34 24.43
CA CYS A 54 -3.61 -0.19 23.45
C CYS A 54 -3.20 0.67 22.24
N ILE A 55 -2.52 1.80 22.48
CA ILE A 55 -2.03 2.67 21.40
C ILE A 55 -0.97 1.94 20.57
N GLN A 56 0.00 1.27 21.22
CA GLN A 56 1.02 0.47 20.54
C GLN A 56 0.38 -0.59 19.64
N THR A 57 -0.59 -1.33 20.18
CA THR A 57 -1.33 -2.36 19.44
C THR A 57 -2.05 -1.77 18.23
N ALA A 58 -2.70 -0.61 18.40
CA ALA A 58 -3.39 0.08 17.31
C ALA A 58 -2.42 0.52 16.21
N ILE A 59 -1.26 1.10 16.56
CA ILE A 59 -0.24 1.52 15.60
C ILE A 59 0.23 0.31 14.78
N VAL A 60 0.66 -0.77 15.44
CA VAL A 60 1.13 -1.99 14.76
C VAL A 60 0.04 -2.56 13.85
N THR A 61 -1.20 -2.64 14.33
CA THR A 61 -2.33 -3.20 13.56
C THR A 61 -2.59 -2.38 12.29
N TYR A 62 -2.64 -1.06 12.39
CA TYR A 62 -2.93 -0.21 11.25
C TYR A 62 -1.76 -0.14 10.27
N MET A 63 -0.52 -0.09 10.75
CA MET A 63 0.67 -0.16 9.88
C MET A 63 0.66 -1.44 9.04
N MET A 64 0.48 -2.61 9.68
CA MET A 64 0.41 -3.90 8.97
C MET A 64 -0.74 -3.95 7.97
N SER A 65 -1.91 -3.40 8.34
CA SER A 65 -3.08 -3.40 7.46
C SER A 65 -2.88 -2.53 6.22
N ILE A 66 -2.33 -1.32 6.38
CA ILE A 66 -2.05 -0.42 5.27
C ILE A 66 -0.97 -1.04 4.38
N GLU A 67 0.10 -1.56 4.94
CA GLU A 67 1.18 -2.19 4.17
C GLU A 67 0.67 -3.37 3.35
N THR A 68 -0.18 -4.22 3.93
CA THR A 68 -0.81 -5.34 3.23
C THR A 68 -1.67 -4.86 2.07
N LEU A 69 -2.58 -3.91 2.31
CA LEU A 69 -3.48 -3.38 1.27
C LEU A 69 -2.71 -2.70 0.13
N MET A 70 -1.66 -1.94 0.45
CA MET A 70 -0.82 -1.28 -0.55
C MET A 70 -0.03 -2.29 -1.38
N ASN A 71 0.49 -3.36 -0.75
CA ASN A 71 1.19 -4.42 -1.48
C ASN A 71 0.23 -5.24 -2.36
N ASP A 72 -0.97 -5.54 -1.89
CA ASP A 72 -2.01 -6.23 -2.68
C ASP A 72 -2.42 -5.40 -3.90
N LEU A 73 -2.66 -4.11 -3.71
CA LEU A 73 -2.97 -3.18 -4.80
C LEU A 73 -1.81 -3.09 -5.80
N LYS A 74 -0.58 -2.91 -5.33
CA LYS A 74 0.62 -2.90 -6.18
C LYS A 74 0.76 -4.19 -6.98
N CYS A 75 0.48 -5.35 -6.36
CA CYS A 75 0.51 -6.64 -7.05
C CYS A 75 -0.53 -6.70 -8.17
N ALA A 76 -1.79 -6.32 -7.87
CA ALA A 76 -2.86 -6.28 -8.87
C ALA A 76 -2.54 -5.33 -10.04
N LEU A 77 -2.00 -4.15 -9.75
CA LEU A 77 -1.55 -3.19 -10.76
C LEU A 77 -0.37 -3.71 -11.59
N SER A 78 0.59 -4.40 -10.97
CA SER A 78 1.72 -5.01 -11.68
C SER A 78 1.27 -6.13 -12.63
N VAL A 79 0.29 -6.94 -12.22
CA VAL A 79 -0.33 -7.96 -13.07
C VAL A 79 -1.08 -7.30 -14.23
N LEU A 80 -1.83 -6.23 -13.98
CA LEU A 80 -2.51 -5.47 -15.03
C LEU A 80 -1.51 -4.89 -16.05
N LEU A 81 -0.41 -4.30 -15.57
CA LEU A 81 0.65 -3.74 -16.41
C LEU A 81 1.33 -4.83 -17.26
N ALA A 82 1.65 -5.99 -16.67
CA ALA A 82 2.26 -7.11 -17.38
C ALA A 82 1.34 -7.70 -18.47
N ASN A 83 0.03 -7.69 -18.23
CA ASN A 83 -0.98 -8.21 -19.16
C ASN A 83 -1.50 -7.15 -20.15
N ALA A 84 -1.08 -5.89 -20.05
CA ALA A 84 -1.49 -4.84 -20.99
C ALA A 84 -1.09 -5.21 -22.45
N TYR A 85 0.03 -5.91 -22.63
CA TYR A 85 0.47 -6.49 -23.90
C TYR A 85 -0.44 -7.64 -24.40
N ASP A 86 -1.04 -8.44 -23.52
CA ASP A 86 -1.98 -9.52 -23.89
C ASP A 86 -3.35 -8.97 -24.33
N PHE A 87 -3.71 -7.77 -23.87
CA PHE A 87 -4.82 -7.00 -24.44
C PHE A 87 -4.52 -6.56 -25.87
N GLU A 88 -3.30 -6.11 -26.17
CA GLU A 88 -2.90 -5.70 -27.53
C GLU A 88 -2.91 -6.87 -28.52
N SER A 89 -2.32 -8.02 -28.15
CA SER A 89 -2.22 -9.20 -29.01
C SER A 89 -3.59 -9.84 -29.34
N ASN A 90 -4.58 -9.67 -28.45
CA ASN A 90 -5.95 -10.05 -28.72
C ASN A 90 -6.78 -8.94 -29.38
N SER A 91 -6.45 -7.66 -29.22
CA SER A 91 -7.24 -6.53 -29.77
C SER A 91 -7.30 -6.50 -31.30
N GLU A 92 -6.30 -7.01 -32.03
CA GLU A 92 -6.40 -7.19 -33.49
C GLU A 92 -7.50 -8.17 -33.89
N LYS A 93 -7.83 -9.14 -33.01
CA LYS A 93 -9.01 -10.02 -33.15
C LYS A 93 -10.29 -9.43 -32.54
N VAL A 94 -10.19 -8.46 -31.64
CA VAL A 94 -11.33 -7.75 -31.01
C VAL A 94 -11.62 -6.39 -31.68
N LYS A 95 -11.47 -6.28 -33.01
CA LYS A 95 -12.04 -5.14 -33.77
C LYS A 95 -13.57 -4.99 -33.61
N LEU A 96 -14.24 -5.99 -33.03
CA LEU A 96 -15.69 -6.00 -32.79
C LEU A 96 -16.15 -5.07 -31.65
N ILE A 97 -15.30 -4.73 -30.67
CA ILE A 97 -15.74 -3.88 -29.54
C ILE A 97 -15.69 -2.38 -29.88
N ASN A 98 -14.82 -1.93 -30.79
CA ASN A 98 -14.82 -0.55 -31.28
C ASN A 98 -16.02 -0.19 -32.19
N THR A 99 -16.98 -1.12 -32.39
CA THR A 99 -18.21 -0.89 -33.17
C THR A 99 -19.45 -0.71 -32.27
N ILE A 100 -19.33 -0.86 -30.95
CA ILE A 100 -20.41 -0.56 -29.99
C ILE A 100 -20.15 0.80 -29.36
#